data_AF-A0A950DDU8-F1
#
_entry.id   AF-A0A950DDU8-F1
#
_cell.length_a   1.000
_cell.length_b   1.000
_cell.length_c   1.000
_cell.angle_alpha   90.00
_cell.angle_beta   90.00
_cell.angle_gamma   90.00
#
_symmetry.space_group_name_H-M   'P 1'
#
loop_
_entity.id
_entity.type
_entity.pdbx_description
1 polymer ?
#
loop_
_entity_poly.entity_id
_entity_poly.type
_entity_poly.pdbx_seq_one_letter_code
_entity_poly.pdbx_strand_id
1 'polypeptide(L)'
;MAAMIALGSIVLILIVLIDTFETMLLPRRVRRQFRFARVFYVYSWDPWAAMARRIRSDKRRNTLLSLFGPLSILVLIAIWAVALIMGFALLHWAIGTPLGGQDGAVGLGTYAYFSGVTFFTLGYGDVTPVNSPGRFLAVVETGIGYGFIALVISYLPVLYQAFSRREIAISLLDARAGSPPTAGTLLGRLARFSDLDRLDQFLGEWEHWAAEVLESQISFPVLSYYRSQHDNQSWLAALTAILDTSALVVAAVPKRDRSQAWMAFAMGRHVVVDLAQAYHAPPVDPPTDRLSPERWNELRDLLGKAGLKLNEGEAVERRLRELRGMYEPFVTALSFRFLMPLPPVLPAGDPVDNWQTSAWMRRTKGFRQLTAVDAVDDHDD
;
A
#
# COMPACT_ATOMS: atom_id res chain seq x y z
N MET A 1 2.55 -38.05 -26.29
CA MET A 1 1.79 -37.44 -25.17
C MET A 1 2.68 -37.20 -23.96
N ALA A 2 3.37 -38.22 -23.43
CA ALA A 2 4.31 -38.11 -22.31
C ALA A 2 5.36 -36.98 -22.45
N ALA A 3 6.06 -36.89 -23.59
CA ALA A 3 7.06 -35.84 -23.81
C ALA A 3 6.49 -34.41 -23.75
N MET A 4 5.25 -34.20 -24.21
CA MET A 4 4.57 -32.90 -24.14
C MET A 4 4.20 -32.55 -22.70
N ILE A 5 3.75 -33.52 -21.91
CA ILE A 5 3.43 -33.33 -20.49
C ILE A 5 4.73 -32.98 -19.73
N ALA A 6 5.81 -33.73 -19.95
CA ALA A 6 7.11 -33.45 -19.32
C ALA A 6 7.62 -32.04 -19.66
N LEU A 7 7.55 -31.63 -20.93
CA LEU A 7 7.92 -30.28 -21.33
C LEU A 7 7.02 -29.22 -20.67
N GLY A 8 5.70 -29.44 -20.67
CA GLY A 8 4.73 -28.55 -20.02
C GLY A 8 4.99 -28.40 -18.52
N SER A 9 5.35 -29.49 -17.83
CA SER A 9 5.73 -29.49 -16.42
C SER A 9 6.99 -28.68 -16.14
N ILE A 10 8.04 -28.85 -16.95
CA ILE A 10 9.28 -28.08 -16.82
C ILE A 10 9.00 -26.59 -17.03
N VAL A 11 8.22 -26.25 -18.06
CA VAL A 11 7.82 -24.86 -18.32
C VAL A 11 7.02 -24.28 -17.16
N LEU A 12 6.08 -25.04 -16.59
CA LEU A 12 5.30 -24.63 -15.41
C LEU A 12 6.22 -24.34 -14.21
N ILE A 13 7.13 -25.26 -13.88
CA ILE A 13 8.09 -25.09 -12.78
C ILE A 13 8.92 -23.83 -12.99
N LEU A 14 9.49 -23.64 -14.19
CA LEU A 14 10.30 -22.47 -14.52
C LEU A 14 9.51 -21.17 -14.43
N ILE A 15 8.27 -21.14 -14.93
CA ILE A 15 7.40 -19.96 -14.82
C ILE A 15 7.16 -19.60 -13.36
N VAL A 16 6.85 -20.57 -12.50
CA VAL A 16 6.59 -20.32 -11.08
C VAL A 16 7.86 -19.87 -10.35
N LEU A 17 9.02 -20.47 -10.65
CA LEU A 17 10.30 -20.05 -10.06
C LEU A 17 10.68 -18.63 -10.49
N ILE A 18 10.52 -18.29 -11.77
CA ILE A 18 10.76 -16.94 -12.28
C ILE A 18 9.80 -15.95 -11.64
N ASP A 19 8.50 -16.26 -11.55
CA ASP A 19 7.50 -15.37 -10.96
C ASP A 19 7.76 -15.17 -9.45
N THR A 20 8.14 -16.22 -8.73
CA THR A 20 8.52 -16.17 -7.31
C THR A 20 9.77 -15.30 -7.12
N PHE A 21 10.84 -15.55 -7.88
CA PHE A 21 12.08 -14.78 -7.85
C PHE A 21 11.83 -13.32 -8.21
N GLU A 22 11.10 -13.04 -9.28
CA GLU A 22 10.78 -11.68 -9.70
C GLU A 22 9.88 -10.93 -8.72
N THR A 23 9.06 -11.63 -7.93
CA THR A 23 8.14 -11.02 -6.97
C THR A 23 8.77 -10.83 -5.59
N MET A 24 9.68 -11.72 -5.18
CA MET A 24 10.29 -11.69 -3.85
C MET A 24 11.70 -11.10 -3.81
N LEU A 25 12.51 -11.25 -4.87
CA LEU A 25 13.95 -10.93 -4.85
C LEU A 25 14.36 -9.75 -5.75
N LEU A 26 13.61 -9.47 -6.81
CA LEU A 26 13.97 -8.39 -7.74
C LEU A 26 13.25 -7.08 -7.42
N PRO A 27 13.92 -6.05 -6.88
CA PRO A 27 13.41 -4.68 -6.86
C PRO A 27 13.30 -4.15 -8.30
N ARG A 28 12.14 -3.60 -8.69
CA ARG A 28 11.72 -3.51 -10.11
C ARG A 28 11.92 -2.14 -10.76
N ARG A 29 12.13 -2.19 -12.10
CA ARG A 29 11.68 -1.17 -13.07
C ARG A 29 10.44 -1.68 -13.82
N VAL A 30 9.51 -0.77 -14.14
CA VAL A 30 8.10 -0.97 -14.57
C VAL A 30 7.87 -1.77 -15.89
N ARG A 31 8.90 -2.29 -16.57
CA ARG A 31 8.83 -2.55 -18.02
C ARG A 31 8.39 -3.94 -18.53
N ARG A 32 7.96 -4.90 -17.70
CA ARG A 32 7.52 -6.24 -18.19
C ARG A 32 6.01 -6.49 -18.03
N GLN A 33 5.38 -6.96 -19.11
CA GLN A 33 3.93 -6.97 -19.32
C GLN A 33 3.18 -8.20 -18.77
N PHE A 34 3.80 -9.38 -18.66
CA PHE A 34 3.15 -10.61 -18.19
C PHE A 34 3.78 -11.14 -16.91
N ARG A 35 3.02 -11.12 -15.80
CA ARG A 35 3.43 -11.66 -14.49
C ARG A 35 2.24 -12.32 -13.81
N PHE A 36 2.44 -13.53 -13.31
CA PHE A 36 1.37 -14.31 -12.70
C PHE A 36 0.88 -13.65 -11.41
N ALA A 37 1.78 -13.13 -10.57
CA ALA A 37 1.39 -12.34 -9.39
C ALA A 37 0.50 -11.13 -9.72
N ARG A 38 0.77 -10.41 -10.82
CA ARG A 38 -0.04 -9.26 -11.24
C ARG A 38 -1.45 -9.71 -11.65
N VAL A 39 -1.52 -10.77 -12.45
CA VAL A 39 -2.79 -11.41 -12.84
C VAL A 39 -3.57 -11.82 -11.60
N PHE A 40 -2.92 -12.48 -10.65
CA PHE A 40 -3.52 -12.85 -9.36
C PHE A 40 -4.12 -11.64 -8.64
N TYR A 41 -3.40 -10.53 -8.49
CA TYR A 41 -3.93 -9.33 -7.81
C TYR A 41 -5.10 -8.68 -8.54
N VAL A 42 -5.09 -8.65 -9.87
CA VAL A 42 -6.23 -8.12 -10.65
C VAL A 42 -7.47 -8.99 -10.44
N TYR A 43 -7.35 -10.30 -10.64
CA TYR A 43 -8.49 -11.22 -10.54
C TYR A 43 -8.98 -11.45 -9.11
N SER A 44 -8.11 -11.34 -8.10
CA SER A 44 -8.51 -11.48 -6.69
C SER A 44 -9.09 -10.18 -6.11
N TRP A 45 -8.59 -9.02 -6.53
CA TRP A 45 -9.03 -7.74 -5.97
C TRP A 45 -10.45 -7.36 -6.39
N ASP A 46 -10.78 -7.45 -7.68
CA ASP A 46 -12.07 -6.93 -8.17
C ASP A 46 -13.29 -7.61 -7.51
N PRO A 47 -13.31 -8.96 -7.34
CA PRO A 47 -14.35 -9.63 -6.55
C PRO A 47 -14.34 -9.21 -5.09
N TRP A 48 -13.16 -9.03 -4.48
CA TRP A 48 -13.03 -8.61 -3.09
C TRP A 48 -13.60 -7.21 -2.86
N ALA A 49 -13.27 -6.27 -3.75
CA ALA A 49 -13.77 -4.91 -3.76
C ALA A 49 -15.28 -4.87 -4.04
N ALA A 50 -15.79 -5.72 -4.95
CA ALA A 50 -17.23 -5.85 -5.19
C ALA A 50 -17.98 -6.34 -3.94
N MET A 51 -17.43 -7.32 -3.23
CA MET A 51 -17.99 -7.79 -1.96
C MET A 51 -17.96 -6.68 -0.90
N ALA A 52 -16.84 -5.98 -0.75
CA ALA A 52 -16.71 -4.87 0.20
C ALA A 52 -17.71 -3.73 -0.10
N ARG A 53 -17.95 -3.40 -1.37
CA ARG A 53 -18.93 -2.37 -1.78
C ARG A 53 -20.38 -2.72 -1.41
N ARG A 54 -20.71 -4.00 -1.23
CA ARG A 54 -22.06 -4.44 -0.79
C ARG A 54 -22.28 -4.29 0.71
N ILE A 55 -21.22 -4.10 1.50
CA ILE A 55 -21.32 -3.95 2.96
C ILE A 55 -21.67 -2.50 3.31
N ARG A 56 -22.82 -2.30 3.96
CA ARG A 56 -23.30 -0.97 4.38
C ARG A 56 -22.57 -0.41 5.61
N SER A 57 -22.05 -1.28 6.49
CA SER A 57 -21.34 -0.86 7.70
C SER A 57 -19.88 -0.54 7.40
N ASP A 58 -19.46 0.71 7.61
CA ASP A 58 -18.09 1.17 7.35
C ASP A 58 -17.04 0.35 8.11
N LYS A 59 -17.30 0.06 9.40
CA LYS A 59 -16.39 -0.75 10.23
C LYS A 59 -16.16 -2.14 9.63
N ARG A 60 -17.24 -2.85 9.27
CA ARG A 60 -17.14 -4.20 8.68
C ARG A 60 -16.48 -4.16 7.29
N ARG A 61 -16.79 -3.14 6.50
CA ARG A 61 -16.17 -2.92 5.19
C ARG A 61 -14.67 -2.72 5.32
N ASN A 62 -14.23 -1.88 6.26
CA ASN A 62 -12.81 -1.62 6.51
C ASN A 62 -12.08 -2.87 7.02
N THR A 63 -12.70 -3.64 7.94
CA THR A 63 -12.14 -4.92 8.40
C THR A 63 -11.97 -5.92 7.24
N LEU A 64 -12.97 -6.04 6.37
CA LEU A 64 -12.84 -6.91 5.21
C LEU A 64 -11.72 -6.43 4.27
N LEU A 65 -11.62 -5.12 4.03
CA LEU A 65 -10.60 -4.55 3.17
C LEU A 65 -9.19 -4.66 3.76
N SER A 66 -9.03 -4.66 5.09
CA SER A 66 -7.72 -4.81 5.74
C SER A 66 -7.19 -6.25 5.68
N LEU A 67 -8.05 -7.25 5.59
CA LEU A 67 -7.67 -8.66 5.46
C LEU A 67 -7.06 -9.01 4.09
N PHE A 68 -7.41 -8.28 3.03
CA PHE A 68 -6.98 -8.62 1.68
C PHE A 68 -5.45 -8.66 1.53
N GLY A 69 -4.75 -7.61 1.96
CA GLY A 69 -3.29 -7.53 1.82
C GLY A 69 -2.58 -8.75 2.42
N PRO A 70 -2.72 -9.01 3.73
CA PRO A 70 -2.11 -10.16 4.40
C PRO A 70 -2.59 -11.53 3.90
N LEU A 71 -3.87 -11.67 3.56
CA LEU A 71 -4.39 -12.96 3.06
C LEU A 71 -3.90 -13.25 1.63
N SER A 72 -3.87 -12.22 0.77
CA SER A 72 -3.50 -12.37 -0.63
C SER A 72 -2.08 -12.90 -0.81
N ILE A 73 -1.13 -12.47 0.02
CA ILE A 73 0.25 -12.98 -0.02
C ILE A 73 0.33 -14.45 0.40
N LEU A 74 -0.39 -14.86 1.45
CA LEU A 74 -0.45 -16.25 1.88
C LEU A 74 -1.04 -17.15 0.80
N VAL A 75 -2.14 -16.68 0.17
CA VAL A 75 -2.78 -17.39 -0.94
C VAL A 75 -1.85 -17.47 -2.14
N LEU A 76 -1.13 -16.40 -2.49
CA LEU A 76 -0.19 -16.41 -3.61
C LEU A 76 0.97 -17.39 -3.37
N ILE A 77 1.54 -17.42 -2.16
CA ILE A 77 2.58 -18.39 -1.76
C ILE A 77 2.04 -19.81 -1.87
N ALA A 78 0.82 -20.07 -1.38
CA ALA A 78 0.19 -21.39 -1.47
C ALA A 78 -0.03 -21.81 -2.93
N ILE A 79 -0.47 -20.89 -3.80
CA ILE A 79 -0.64 -21.15 -5.23
C ILE A 79 0.68 -21.53 -5.88
N TRP A 80 1.78 -20.81 -5.59
CA TRP A 80 3.10 -21.18 -6.10
C TRP A 80 3.56 -22.55 -5.60
N ALA A 81 3.40 -22.83 -4.30
CA ALA A 81 3.76 -24.13 -3.73
C ALA A 81 2.98 -25.27 -4.39
N VAL A 82 1.65 -25.13 -4.52
CA VAL A 82 0.80 -26.11 -5.21
C VAL A 82 1.20 -26.25 -6.68
N ALA A 83 1.50 -25.15 -7.38
CA ALA A 83 1.92 -25.21 -8.77
C ALA A 83 3.28 -25.91 -8.96
N LEU A 84 4.24 -25.71 -8.04
CA LEU A 84 5.51 -26.43 -8.03
C LEU A 84 5.30 -27.92 -7.77
N ILE A 85 4.53 -28.28 -6.74
CA ILE A 85 4.19 -29.67 -6.41
C ILE A 85 3.50 -30.35 -7.61
N MET A 86 2.49 -29.71 -8.19
CA MET A 86 1.82 -30.26 -9.38
C MET A 86 2.75 -30.33 -10.59
N GLY A 87 3.68 -29.38 -10.75
CA GLY A 87 4.71 -29.40 -11.78
C GLY A 87 5.62 -30.62 -11.66
N PHE A 88 6.18 -30.87 -10.49
CA PHE A 88 7.03 -32.05 -10.23
C PHE A 88 6.26 -33.36 -10.31
N ALA A 89 5.05 -33.42 -9.76
CA ALA A 89 4.17 -34.58 -9.87
C ALA A 89 3.89 -34.96 -11.34
N LEU A 90 3.53 -33.99 -12.17
CA LEU A 90 3.30 -34.20 -13.60
C LEU A 90 4.59 -34.60 -14.33
N LEU A 91 5.74 -34.06 -13.92
CA LEU A 91 7.03 -34.42 -14.51
C LEU A 91 7.41 -35.87 -14.19
N HIS A 92 7.27 -36.28 -12.93
CA HIS A 92 7.50 -37.66 -12.50
C HIS A 92 6.55 -38.65 -13.18
N TRP A 93 5.27 -38.27 -13.33
CA TRP A 93 4.27 -39.05 -14.03
C TRP A 93 4.58 -39.19 -15.52
N ALA A 94 4.99 -38.09 -16.18
CA ALA A 94 5.28 -38.06 -17.60
C ALA A 94 6.50 -38.91 -17.98
N ILE A 95 7.53 -38.96 -17.14
CA ILE A 95 8.71 -39.81 -17.36
C ILE A 95 8.50 -41.24 -16.84
N GLY A 96 7.34 -41.54 -16.26
CA GLY A 96 7.01 -42.87 -15.73
C GLY A 96 7.95 -43.31 -14.61
N THR A 97 8.23 -42.43 -13.64
CA THR A 97 9.15 -42.75 -12.54
C THR A 97 8.63 -43.95 -11.74
N PRO A 98 9.36 -45.08 -11.67
CA PRO A 98 8.93 -46.21 -10.87
C PRO A 98 8.98 -45.84 -9.38
N LEU A 99 7.82 -45.94 -8.71
CA LEU A 99 7.66 -45.67 -7.28
C LEU A 99 7.51 -46.99 -6.52
N GLY A 100 8.31 -47.19 -5.48
CA GLY A 100 8.21 -48.32 -4.55
C GLY A 100 7.21 -48.05 -3.44
N GLY A 101 6.72 -49.11 -2.80
CA GLY A 101 5.80 -49.04 -1.65
C GLY A 101 4.30 -49.07 -1.99
N GLN A 102 3.92 -49.24 -3.26
CA GLN A 102 2.53 -49.45 -3.67
C GLN A 102 2.37 -50.70 -4.55
N ASP A 103 1.37 -51.52 -4.20
CA ASP A 103 0.93 -52.65 -5.01
C ASP A 103 -0.23 -52.19 -5.92
N GLY A 104 0.04 -51.97 -7.21
CA GLY A 104 -1.00 -51.66 -8.21
C GLY A 104 -0.66 -50.54 -9.19
N ALA A 105 -1.67 -50.10 -9.95
CA ALA A 105 -1.52 -49.03 -10.93
C ALA A 105 -1.34 -47.67 -10.24
N VAL A 106 -0.17 -47.07 -10.42
CA VAL A 106 0.18 -45.76 -9.83
C VAL A 106 -0.52 -44.64 -10.62
N GLY A 107 -1.46 -43.96 -9.97
CA GLY A 107 -2.17 -42.81 -10.53
C GLY A 107 -1.46 -41.47 -10.28
N LEU A 108 -1.93 -40.41 -10.95
CA LEU A 108 -1.41 -39.04 -10.75
C LEU A 108 -1.50 -38.57 -9.29
N GLY A 109 -2.52 -39.01 -8.54
CA GLY A 109 -2.66 -38.70 -7.12
C GLY A 109 -1.49 -39.19 -6.28
N THR A 110 -0.93 -40.37 -6.59
CA THR A 110 0.26 -40.91 -5.91
C THR A 110 1.50 -40.06 -6.20
N TYR A 111 1.68 -39.59 -7.44
CA TYR A 111 2.76 -38.66 -7.80
C TYR A 111 2.61 -37.28 -7.13
N ALA A 112 1.38 -36.77 -7.02
CA ALA A 112 1.10 -35.52 -6.33
C ALA A 112 1.36 -35.62 -4.82
N TYR A 113 0.99 -36.74 -4.20
CA TYR A 113 1.33 -37.05 -2.81
C TYR A 113 2.84 -37.14 -2.62
N PHE A 114 3.53 -37.94 -3.46
CA PHE A 114 4.99 -38.10 -3.43
C PHE A 114 5.72 -36.75 -3.57
N SER A 115 5.31 -35.94 -4.55
CA SER A 115 5.85 -34.60 -4.75
C SER A 115 5.59 -33.70 -3.54
N GLY A 116 4.37 -33.71 -2.98
CA GLY A 116 4.04 -32.92 -1.79
C GLY A 116 4.91 -33.26 -0.58
N VAL A 117 5.09 -34.55 -0.26
CA VAL A 117 5.93 -34.98 0.87
C VAL A 117 7.42 -34.74 0.63
N THR A 118 7.86 -34.72 -0.64
CA THR A 118 9.24 -34.42 -1.05
C THR A 118 9.52 -32.92 -0.98
N PHE A 119 8.64 -32.10 -1.58
CA PHE A 119 8.72 -30.64 -1.61
C PHE A 119 8.75 -30.02 -0.21
N PHE A 120 7.88 -30.48 0.69
CA PHE A 120 7.86 -30.05 2.10
C PHE A 120 8.84 -30.80 3.00
N THR A 121 9.70 -31.64 2.42
CA THR A 121 10.77 -32.37 3.10
C THR A 121 10.29 -33.27 4.25
N LEU A 122 9.05 -33.75 4.18
CA LEU A 122 8.43 -34.62 5.18
C LEU A 122 8.89 -36.07 5.01
N GLY A 123 8.92 -36.54 3.76
CA GLY A 123 9.57 -37.79 3.37
C GLY A 123 9.18 -39.02 4.21
N TYR A 124 7.89 -39.32 4.35
CA TYR A 124 7.41 -40.48 5.12
C TYR A 124 8.05 -41.82 4.73
N GLY A 125 8.55 -41.94 3.50
CA GLY A 125 9.27 -43.13 3.01
C GLY A 125 8.34 -44.25 2.52
N ASP A 126 7.03 -44.03 2.56
CA ASP A 126 5.98 -44.92 2.08
C ASP A 126 5.89 -44.95 0.54
N VAL A 127 6.21 -43.84 -0.13
CA VAL A 127 6.31 -43.75 -1.59
C VAL A 127 7.67 -43.17 -1.97
N THR A 128 8.51 -43.94 -2.66
CA THR A 128 9.88 -43.52 -2.99
C THR A 128 10.30 -43.90 -4.41
N PRO A 129 11.12 -43.08 -5.11
CA PRO A 129 11.59 -43.40 -6.45
C PRO A 129 12.64 -44.52 -6.40
N VAL A 130 12.44 -45.53 -7.24
CA VAL A 130 13.30 -46.73 -7.27
C VAL A 130 14.53 -46.52 -8.15
N ASN A 131 14.39 -45.77 -9.26
CA ASN A 131 15.45 -45.57 -10.23
C ASN A 131 16.28 -44.29 -9.98
N SER A 132 17.50 -44.24 -10.55
CA SER A 132 18.41 -43.10 -10.37
C SER A 132 17.86 -41.76 -10.89
N PRO A 133 17.22 -41.69 -12.08
CA PRO A 133 16.64 -40.43 -12.56
C PRO A 133 15.53 -39.88 -11.65
N GLY A 134 14.67 -40.76 -11.13
CA GLY A 134 13.61 -40.36 -10.19
C GLY A 134 14.18 -39.85 -8.86
N ARG A 135 15.22 -40.52 -8.33
CA ARG A 135 15.93 -40.07 -7.13
C ARG A 135 16.61 -38.72 -7.33
N PHE A 136 17.25 -38.51 -8.48
CA PHE A 136 17.86 -37.22 -8.81
C PHE A 136 16.82 -36.10 -8.87
N LEU A 137 15.68 -36.34 -9.53
CA LEU A 137 14.60 -35.36 -9.61
C LEU A 137 14.03 -35.02 -8.22
N ALA A 138 13.88 -36.02 -7.34
CA ALA A 138 13.45 -35.81 -5.95
C ALA A 138 14.44 -34.96 -5.12
N VAL A 139 15.75 -35.10 -5.37
CA VAL A 139 16.78 -34.24 -4.75
C VAL A 139 16.65 -32.81 -5.25
N VAL A 140 16.46 -32.61 -6.55
CA VAL A 140 16.24 -31.28 -7.14
C VAL A 140 14.97 -30.64 -6.59
N GLU A 141 13.88 -31.41 -6.50
CA GLU A 141 12.61 -30.96 -5.93
C GLU A 141 12.76 -30.55 -4.46
N THR A 142 13.40 -31.37 -3.64
CA THR A 142 13.72 -31.05 -2.24
C THR A 142 14.53 -29.76 -2.14
N GLY A 143 15.56 -29.60 -2.97
CA GLY A 143 16.40 -28.39 -2.97
C GLY A 143 15.61 -27.12 -3.33
N ILE A 144 14.71 -27.22 -4.31
CA ILE A 144 13.81 -26.14 -4.70
C ILE A 144 12.78 -25.84 -3.61
N GLY A 145 12.19 -26.86 -3.00
CA GLY A 145 11.23 -26.69 -1.89
C GLY A 145 11.87 -26.00 -0.69
N TYR A 146 13.07 -26.41 -0.30
CA TYR A 146 13.81 -25.77 0.79
C TYR A 146 14.18 -24.31 0.46
N GLY A 147 14.67 -24.06 -0.77
CA GLY A 147 14.96 -22.70 -1.24
C GLY A 147 13.72 -21.81 -1.27
N PHE A 148 12.57 -22.35 -1.69
CA PHE A 148 11.29 -21.64 -1.70
C PHE A 148 10.84 -21.25 -0.28
N ILE A 149 10.89 -22.19 0.68
CA ILE A 149 10.53 -21.92 2.07
C ILE A 149 11.48 -20.89 2.69
N ALA A 150 12.79 -21.05 2.49
CA ALA A 150 13.79 -20.10 2.98
C ALA A 150 13.52 -18.68 2.44
N LEU A 151 13.20 -18.57 1.15
CA LEU A 151 12.86 -17.30 0.53
C LEU A 151 11.59 -16.68 1.12
N VAL A 152 10.52 -17.46 1.32
CA VAL A 152 9.30 -16.99 1.96
C VAL A 152 9.58 -16.45 3.37
N ILE A 153 10.37 -17.18 4.16
CA ILE A 153 10.76 -16.77 5.52
C ILE A 153 11.57 -15.47 5.48
N SER A 154 12.48 -15.28 4.52
CA SER A 154 13.27 -14.06 4.37
C SER A 154 12.46 -12.87 3.83
N TYR A 155 11.44 -13.11 3.00
CA TYR A 155 10.66 -12.05 2.37
C TYR A 155 9.67 -11.36 3.32
N LEU A 156 8.98 -12.12 4.17
CA LEU A 156 7.95 -11.56 5.06
C LEU A 156 8.48 -10.46 6.00
N PRO A 157 9.65 -10.61 6.67
CA PRO A 157 10.22 -9.54 7.50
C PRO A 157 10.48 -8.25 6.72
N VAL A 158 11.01 -8.34 5.50
CA VAL A 158 11.29 -7.17 4.65
C VAL A 158 10.00 -6.43 4.30
N LEU A 159 8.95 -7.18 3.94
CA LEU A 159 7.63 -6.62 3.67
C LEU A 159 7.04 -5.92 4.89
N TYR A 160 7.08 -6.57 6.07
CA TYR A 160 6.55 -5.99 7.31
C TYR A 160 7.33 -4.76 7.76
N GLN A 161 8.66 -4.74 7.57
CA GLN A 161 9.47 -3.57 7.86
C GLN A 161 9.12 -2.39 6.94
N ALA A 162 8.91 -2.62 5.65
CA ALA A 162 8.48 -1.58 4.72
C ALA A 162 7.09 -1.02 5.10
N PHE A 163 6.15 -1.91 5.44
CA PHE A 163 4.85 -1.48 5.97
C PHE A 163 4.98 -0.68 7.27
N SER A 164 5.79 -1.15 8.23
CA SER A 164 5.99 -0.48 9.51
C SER A 164 6.59 0.92 9.36
N ARG A 165 7.62 1.08 8.51
CA ARG A 165 8.23 2.40 8.21
C ARG A 165 7.19 3.39 7.68
N ARG A 166 6.36 2.95 6.74
CA ARG A 166 5.26 3.76 6.19
C ARG A 166 4.28 4.22 7.27
N GLU A 167 3.85 3.30 8.14
CA GLU A 167 2.83 3.58 9.16
C GLU A 167 3.30 4.48 10.30
N ILE A 168 4.60 4.48 10.61
CA ILE A 168 5.17 5.39 11.62
C ILE A 168 4.92 6.85 11.20
N ALA A 169 5.24 7.21 9.95
CA ALA A 169 5.04 8.57 9.44
C ALA A 169 3.55 8.96 9.40
N ILE A 170 2.68 8.05 9.01
CA ILE A 170 1.21 8.27 9.01
C ILE A 170 0.70 8.51 10.43
N SER A 171 1.18 7.75 11.41
CA SER A 171 0.80 7.91 12.81
C SER A 171 1.28 9.26 13.37
N LEU A 172 2.50 9.68 13.01
CA LEU A 172 3.06 10.99 13.35
C LEU A 172 2.33 12.16 12.66
N LEU A 173 1.64 11.91 11.54
CA LEU A 173 0.81 12.91 10.87
C LEU A 173 -0.46 13.23 11.67
N ASP A 174 -1.00 12.30 12.44
CA ASP A 174 -2.26 12.47 13.19
C ASP A 174 -2.22 13.71 14.09
N ALA A 175 -1.19 13.82 14.92
CA ALA A 175 -1.03 14.94 15.84
C ALA A 175 -0.78 16.28 15.11
N ARG A 176 -0.37 16.25 13.84
CA ARG A 176 -0.03 17.45 13.06
C ARG A 176 -1.16 17.90 12.13
N ALA A 177 -1.84 16.97 11.47
CA ALA A 177 -2.84 17.27 10.43
C ALA A 177 -4.25 16.74 10.77
N GLY A 178 -4.42 16.05 11.90
CA GLY A 178 -5.67 15.46 12.35
C GLY A 178 -5.98 14.09 11.74
N SER A 179 -7.14 13.54 12.12
CA SER A 179 -7.69 12.29 11.59
C SER A 179 -9.11 12.47 11.08
N PRO A 180 -9.36 12.49 9.76
CA PRO A 180 -8.38 12.32 8.67
C PRO A 180 -7.40 13.50 8.54
N PRO A 181 -6.21 13.30 7.94
CA PRO A 181 -5.22 14.35 7.79
C PRO A 181 -5.68 15.41 6.78
N THR A 182 -5.60 16.69 7.13
CA THR A 182 -5.98 17.79 6.24
C THR A 182 -4.91 18.89 6.20
N ALA A 183 -4.77 19.55 5.05
CA ALA A 183 -3.82 20.66 4.91
C ALA A 183 -4.19 21.86 5.79
N GLY A 184 -5.48 22.15 5.93
CA GLY A 184 -5.97 23.24 6.79
C GLY A 184 -5.60 23.04 8.27
N THR A 185 -5.79 21.82 8.81
CA THR A 185 -5.38 21.51 10.19
C THR A 185 -3.87 21.62 10.36
N LEU A 186 -3.09 21.10 9.40
CA LEU A 186 -1.62 21.14 9.46
C LEU A 186 -1.09 22.58 9.50
N LEU A 187 -1.48 23.40 8.52
CA LEU A 187 -1.04 24.79 8.44
C LEU A 187 -1.58 25.61 9.62
N GLY A 188 -2.83 25.36 10.05
CA GLY A 188 -3.42 26.04 11.18
C GLY A 188 -2.71 25.74 12.50
N ARG A 189 -2.31 24.48 12.73
CA ARG A 189 -1.54 24.10 13.93
C ARG A 189 -0.13 24.69 13.91
N LEU A 190 0.57 24.64 12.78
CA LEU A 190 1.91 25.23 12.66
C LEU A 190 1.87 26.76 12.85
N ALA A 191 0.86 27.43 12.29
CA ALA A 191 0.69 28.87 12.44
C ALA A 191 0.46 29.28 13.91
N ARG A 192 -0.36 28.52 14.66
CA ARG A 192 -0.62 28.79 16.09
C ARG A 192 0.63 28.78 16.96
N PHE A 193 1.59 27.90 16.66
CA PHE A 193 2.84 27.81 17.42
C PHE A 193 3.95 28.71 16.88
N SER A 194 3.65 29.61 15.92
CA SER A 194 4.64 30.40 15.17
C SER A 194 5.77 29.53 14.58
N ASP A 195 5.50 28.25 14.34
CA ASP A 195 6.49 27.22 14.00
C ASP A 195 6.51 26.96 12.49
N LEU A 196 6.19 28.00 11.71
CA LEU A 196 6.16 27.90 10.27
C LEU A 196 7.55 27.56 9.73
N ASP A 197 8.65 27.99 10.36
CA ASP A 197 10.01 27.68 9.90
C ASP A 197 10.29 26.17 9.80
N ARG A 198 9.65 25.34 10.64
CA ARG A 198 9.77 23.87 10.57
C ARG A 198 9.00 23.22 9.42
N LEU A 199 8.15 23.96 8.71
CA LEU A 199 7.39 23.42 7.58
C LEU A 199 8.30 22.91 6.46
N ASP A 200 9.45 23.55 6.21
CA ASP A 200 10.36 23.09 5.16
C ASP A 200 11.02 21.76 5.55
N GLN A 201 11.51 21.64 6.79
CA GLN A 201 12.01 20.36 7.31
C GLN A 201 10.92 19.27 7.23
N PHE A 202 9.70 19.58 7.67
CA PHE A 202 8.58 18.66 7.62
C PHE A 202 8.27 18.22 6.18
N LEU A 203 8.20 19.14 5.23
CA LEU A 203 7.96 18.80 3.82
C LEU A 203 9.14 18.02 3.20
N GLY A 204 10.37 18.23 3.67
CA GLY A 204 11.53 17.40 3.29
C GLY A 204 11.42 15.97 3.80
N GLU A 205 10.97 15.77 5.04
CA GLU A 205 10.68 14.43 5.59
C GLU A 205 9.59 13.72 4.77
N TRP A 206 8.54 14.46 4.37
CA TRP A 206 7.46 13.90 3.54
C TRP A 206 7.82 13.71 2.07
N GLU A 207 8.76 14.49 1.52
CA GLU A 207 9.37 14.22 0.22
C GLU A 207 10.09 12.86 0.25
N HIS A 208 10.93 12.65 1.28
CA HIS A 208 11.65 11.39 1.44
C HIS A 208 10.68 10.22 1.66
N TRP A 209 9.68 10.39 2.53
CA TRP A 209 8.64 9.38 2.75
C TRP A 209 7.86 9.07 1.46
N ALA A 210 7.54 10.06 0.63
CA ALA A 210 6.87 9.82 -0.65
C ALA A 210 7.74 8.98 -1.60
N ALA A 211 9.05 9.25 -1.65
CA ALA A 211 9.99 8.44 -2.41
C ALA A 211 10.06 6.98 -1.89
N GLU A 212 10.11 6.79 -0.57
CA GLU A 212 10.07 5.45 0.05
C GLU A 212 8.75 4.71 -0.25
N VAL A 213 7.61 5.40 -0.21
CA VAL A 213 6.31 4.83 -0.56
C VAL A 213 6.27 4.38 -2.01
N LEU A 214 6.79 5.19 -2.94
CA LEU A 214 6.86 4.83 -4.35
C LEU A 214 7.76 3.62 -4.57
N GLU A 215 8.98 3.64 -4.03
CA GLU A 215 9.94 2.54 -4.14
C GLU A 215 9.32 1.25 -3.59
N SER A 216 8.82 1.29 -2.35
CA SER A 216 8.31 0.11 -1.67
C SER A 216 7.05 -0.45 -2.33
N GLN A 217 6.14 0.38 -2.86
CA GLN A 217 4.92 -0.10 -3.52
C GLN A 217 5.17 -0.56 -4.97
N ILE A 218 6.22 -0.10 -5.64
CA ILE A 218 6.66 -0.67 -6.92
C ILE A 218 7.37 -2.00 -6.70
N SER A 219 8.24 -2.09 -5.68
CA SER A 219 8.97 -3.29 -5.31
C SER A 219 8.04 -4.36 -4.73
N PHE A 220 7.10 -3.96 -3.87
CA PHE A 220 6.13 -4.84 -3.21
C PHE A 220 4.69 -4.36 -3.44
N PRO A 221 4.09 -4.66 -4.62
CA PRO A 221 2.73 -4.19 -4.98
C PRO A 221 1.62 -4.57 -4.00
N VAL A 222 1.84 -5.58 -3.16
CA VAL A 222 0.90 -5.97 -2.12
C VAL A 222 0.71 -4.85 -1.08
N LEU A 223 1.73 -4.01 -0.82
CA LEU A 223 1.69 -2.95 0.18
C LEU A 223 0.63 -1.88 -0.10
N SER A 224 0.30 -1.64 -1.37
CA SER A 224 -0.76 -0.70 -1.76
C SER A 224 -2.14 -1.12 -1.23
N TYR A 225 -2.33 -2.42 -0.99
CA TYR A 225 -3.57 -2.97 -0.43
C TYR A 225 -3.59 -3.03 1.10
N TYR A 226 -2.44 -2.85 1.76
CA TYR A 226 -2.38 -2.83 3.23
C TYR A 226 -3.04 -1.57 3.77
N ARG A 227 -4.03 -1.73 4.64
CA ARG A 227 -4.69 -0.64 5.36
C ARG A 227 -3.80 -0.12 6.49
N SER A 228 -3.92 1.17 6.75
CA SER A 228 -3.32 1.78 7.93
C SER A 228 -4.06 1.33 9.19
N GLN A 229 -3.37 1.41 10.34
CA GLN A 229 -3.88 0.85 11.60
C GLN A 229 -5.16 1.52 12.12
N HIS A 230 -5.39 2.79 11.75
CA HIS A 230 -6.57 3.56 12.14
C HIS A 230 -7.53 3.74 10.96
N ASP A 231 -8.84 3.54 11.21
CA ASP A 231 -9.89 3.58 10.17
C ASP A 231 -9.98 4.90 9.38
N ASN A 232 -9.55 6.01 9.99
CA ASN A 232 -9.60 7.35 9.41
C ASN A 232 -8.28 7.78 8.76
N GLN A 233 -7.30 6.88 8.68
CA GLN A 233 -5.99 7.14 8.09
C GLN A 233 -5.74 6.18 6.93
N SER A 234 -5.02 6.67 5.93
CA SER A 234 -4.47 5.83 4.88
C SER A 234 -3.23 6.50 4.31
N TRP A 235 -2.32 5.70 3.75
CA TRP A 235 -1.14 6.24 3.04
C TRP A 235 -1.56 7.18 1.91
N LEU A 236 -2.65 6.87 1.21
CA LEU A 236 -3.18 7.71 0.13
C LEU A 236 -3.73 9.03 0.68
N ALA A 237 -4.43 9.00 1.82
CA ALA A 237 -4.93 10.21 2.46
C ALA A 237 -3.79 11.09 2.99
N ALA A 238 -2.79 10.50 3.63
CA ALA A 238 -1.60 11.20 4.10
C ALA A 238 -0.87 11.90 2.93
N LEU A 239 -0.57 11.15 1.86
CA LEU A 239 0.07 11.69 0.66
C LEU A 239 -0.76 12.81 0.01
N THR A 240 -2.09 12.65 -0.04
CA THR A 240 -2.99 13.68 -0.58
C THR A 240 -2.96 14.94 0.28
N ALA A 241 -2.96 14.82 1.60
CA ALA A 241 -2.88 15.97 2.51
C ALA A 241 -1.55 16.72 2.36
N ILE A 242 -0.43 16.03 2.12
CA ILE A 242 0.87 16.66 1.83
C ILE A 242 0.86 17.34 0.46
N LEU A 243 0.25 16.74 -0.56
CA LEU A 243 0.08 17.37 -1.87
C LEU A 243 -0.75 18.65 -1.78
N ASP A 244 -1.87 18.59 -1.06
CA ASP A 244 -2.73 19.76 -0.80
C ASP A 244 -1.95 20.85 -0.06
N THR A 245 -1.20 20.48 0.99
CA THR A 245 -0.36 21.42 1.77
C THR A 245 0.70 22.06 0.90
N SER A 246 1.43 21.27 0.12
CA SER A 246 2.49 21.76 -0.76
C SER A 246 1.91 22.69 -1.84
N ALA A 247 0.76 22.34 -2.42
CA ALA A 247 0.08 23.20 -3.38
C ALA A 247 -0.36 24.54 -2.77
N LEU A 248 -0.91 24.53 -1.55
CA LEU A 248 -1.27 25.74 -0.81
C LEU A 248 -0.06 26.61 -0.48
N VAL A 249 1.05 26.02 -0.04
CA VAL A 249 2.30 26.76 0.26
C VAL A 249 2.87 27.41 -0.99
N VAL A 250 2.93 26.66 -2.09
CA VAL A 250 3.45 27.14 -3.38
C VAL A 250 2.58 28.26 -3.97
N ALA A 251 1.25 28.14 -3.85
CA ALA A 251 0.32 29.10 -4.45
C ALA A 251 0.08 30.33 -3.57
N ALA A 252 -0.18 30.13 -2.29
CA ALA A 252 -0.88 31.10 -1.44
C ALA A 252 -0.09 31.57 -0.21
N VAL A 253 0.95 30.88 0.26
CA VAL A 253 1.69 31.34 1.46
C VAL A 253 2.66 32.51 1.11
N PRO A 254 2.62 33.64 1.85
CA PRO A 254 3.45 34.81 1.58
C PRO A 254 4.91 34.64 2.04
N LYS A 255 5.82 35.39 1.37
CA LYS A 255 7.21 35.68 1.82
C LYS A 255 8.02 34.47 2.32
N ARG A 256 7.89 33.32 1.68
CA ARG A 256 8.62 32.09 2.01
C ARG A 256 9.36 31.56 0.80
N ASP A 257 10.51 30.90 1.03
CA ASP A 257 11.06 30.01 0.03
C ASP A 257 10.06 28.88 -0.25
N ARG A 258 9.80 28.62 -1.53
CA ARG A 258 8.83 27.63 -2.01
C ARG A 258 9.53 26.38 -2.56
N SER A 259 10.86 26.36 -2.55
CA SER A 259 11.69 25.29 -3.11
C SER A 259 11.32 23.93 -2.56
N GLN A 260 11.33 23.77 -1.23
CA GLN A 260 11.06 22.49 -0.57
C GLN A 260 9.61 22.03 -0.74
N ALA A 261 8.64 22.95 -0.68
CA ALA A 261 7.25 22.63 -0.98
C ALA A 261 7.07 22.19 -2.45
N TRP A 262 7.80 22.80 -3.39
CA TRP A 262 7.79 22.37 -4.78
C TRP A 262 8.40 20.98 -4.96
N MET A 263 9.51 20.65 -4.27
CA MET A 263 10.12 19.31 -4.32
C MET A 263 9.17 18.24 -3.75
N ALA A 264 8.59 18.49 -2.56
CA ALA A 264 7.60 17.60 -1.96
C ALA A 264 6.37 17.40 -2.85
N PHE A 265 5.87 18.48 -3.48
CA PHE A 265 4.78 18.39 -4.46
C PHE A 265 5.16 17.56 -5.68
N ALA A 266 6.33 17.81 -6.27
CA ALA A 266 6.81 17.08 -7.45
C ALA A 266 6.97 15.58 -7.16
N MET A 267 7.59 15.23 -6.03
CA MET A 267 7.74 13.84 -5.61
C MET A 267 6.38 13.19 -5.33
N GLY A 268 5.51 13.84 -4.55
CA GLY A 268 4.17 13.32 -4.27
C GLY A 268 3.35 13.10 -5.55
N ARG A 269 3.48 14.00 -6.52
CA ARG A 269 2.85 13.86 -7.84
C ARG A 269 3.41 12.66 -8.59
N HIS A 270 4.73 12.47 -8.59
CA HIS A 270 5.35 11.28 -9.19
C HIS A 270 4.80 10.00 -8.59
N VAL A 271 4.63 9.93 -7.26
CA VAL A 271 4.04 8.76 -6.60
C VAL A 271 2.66 8.43 -7.14
N VAL A 272 1.75 9.41 -7.17
CA VAL A 272 0.35 9.14 -7.54
C VAL A 272 0.21 8.82 -9.03
N VAL A 273 1.02 9.42 -9.90
CA VAL A 273 1.01 9.15 -11.34
C VAL A 273 1.58 7.77 -11.64
N ASP A 274 2.73 7.42 -11.06
CA ASP A 274 3.40 6.15 -11.34
C ASP A 274 2.60 4.97 -10.77
N LEU A 275 2.00 5.13 -9.58
CA LEU A 275 1.09 4.12 -9.04
C LEU A 275 -0.19 4.01 -9.89
N ALA A 276 -0.78 5.12 -10.34
CA ALA A 276 -1.94 5.06 -11.22
C ALA A 276 -1.63 4.28 -12.52
N GLN A 277 -0.45 4.49 -13.11
CA GLN A 277 0.03 3.72 -14.25
C GLN A 277 0.26 2.24 -13.90
N ALA A 278 0.94 1.94 -12.79
CA ALA A 278 1.22 0.58 -12.36
C ALA A 278 -0.06 -0.24 -12.15
N TYR A 279 -1.09 0.37 -11.56
CA TYR A 279 -2.38 -0.27 -11.26
C TYR A 279 -3.43 -0.12 -12.36
N HIS A 280 -3.08 0.50 -13.49
CA HIS A 280 -3.98 0.72 -14.63
C HIS A 280 -5.26 1.47 -14.21
N ALA A 281 -5.08 2.46 -13.34
CA ALA A 281 -6.12 3.36 -12.86
C ALA A 281 -6.03 4.68 -13.64
N PRO A 282 -6.76 4.86 -14.77
CA PRO A 282 -6.72 6.10 -15.54
C PRO A 282 -7.21 7.27 -14.68
N PRO A 283 -6.68 8.49 -14.89
CA PRO A 283 -7.12 9.68 -14.15
C PRO A 283 -8.63 9.88 -14.29
N VAL A 284 -9.29 10.21 -13.19
CA VAL A 284 -10.75 10.41 -13.14
C VAL A 284 -11.04 11.80 -12.61
N ASP A 285 -11.93 12.53 -13.27
CA ASP A 285 -12.38 13.83 -12.76
C ASP A 285 -13.01 13.65 -11.37
N PRO A 286 -12.56 14.42 -10.36
CA PRO A 286 -13.12 14.34 -9.03
C PRO A 286 -14.64 14.53 -9.05
N PRO A 287 -15.43 13.65 -8.38
CA PRO A 287 -16.90 13.78 -8.38
C PRO A 287 -17.36 15.06 -7.67
N THR A 288 -16.53 15.60 -6.79
CA THR A 288 -16.75 16.85 -6.06
C THR A 288 -15.46 17.64 -5.97
N ASP A 289 -15.56 18.97 -6.08
CA ASP A 289 -14.43 19.86 -5.82
C ASP A 289 -14.13 19.87 -4.31
N ARG A 290 -13.00 19.29 -3.91
CA ARG A 290 -12.57 19.20 -2.50
C ARG A 290 -12.31 20.57 -1.87
N LEU A 291 -12.02 21.59 -2.69
CA LEU A 291 -11.78 22.97 -2.28
C LEU A 291 -12.52 23.92 -3.24
N SER A 292 -13.86 23.90 -3.11
CA SER A 292 -14.74 24.85 -3.77
C SER A 292 -14.44 26.29 -3.33
N PRO A 293 -14.93 27.32 -4.04
CA PRO A 293 -14.75 28.73 -3.65
C PRO A 293 -15.20 29.02 -2.21
N GLU A 294 -16.29 28.39 -1.76
CA GLU A 294 -16.79 28.53 -0.38
C GLU A 294 -15.78 27.94 0.62
N ARG A 295 -15.28 26.74 0.33
CA ARG A 295 -14.27 26.07 1.18
C ARG A 295 -12.93 26.79 1.18
N TRP A 296 -12.57 27.45 0.08
CA TRP A 296 -11.40 28.31 0.00
C TRP A 296 -11.51 29.49 0.96
N ASN A 297 -12.66 30.14 1.02
CA ASN A 297 -12.92 31.22 1.98
C ASN A 297 -12.90 30.72 3.43
N GLU A 298 -13.54 29.58 3.71
CA GLU A 298 -13.49 28.95 5.05
C GLU A 298 -12.06 28.62 5.48
N LEU A 299 -11.24 28.08 4.57
CA LEU A 299 -9.84 27.77 4.84
C LEU A 299 -9.04 29.04 5.17
N ARG A 300 -9.26 30.12 4.41
CA ARG A 300 -8.61 31.42 4.64
C ARG A 300 -8.98 32.00 5.99
N ASP A 301 -10.25 31.95 6.36
CA ASP A 301 -10.73 32.41 7.67
C ASP A 301 -10.12 31.59 8.81
N LEU A 302 -10.06 30.28 8.65
CA LEU A 302 -9.46 29.37 9.64
C LEU A 302 -7.97 29.69 9.85
N LEU A 303 -7.21 29.82 8.76
CA LEU A 303 -5.78 30.11 8.83
C LEU A 303 -5.49 31.54 9.29
N GLY A 304 -6.32 32.50 8.90
CA GLY A 304 -6.24 33.89 9.36
C GLY A 304 -6.42 34.01 10.87
N LYS A 305 -7.38 33.27 11.45
CA LYS A 305 -7.56 33.15 12.92
C LYS A 305 -6.39 32.46 13.62
N ALA A 306 -5.63 31.64 12.90
CA ALA A 306 -4.43 30.98 13.41
C ALA A 306 -3.14 31.81 13.20
N GLY A 307 -3.25 33.04 12.66
CA GLY A 307 -2.10 33.92 12.43
C GLY A 307 -1.47 33.82 11.04
N LEU A 308 -1.98 32.96 10.15
CA LEU A 308 -1.46 32.78 8.79
C LEU A 308 -2.40 33.42 7.76
N LYS A 309 -2.04 34.61 7.28
CA LYS A 309 -2.74 35.29 6.19
C LYS A 309 -2.24 34.80 4.83
N LEU A 310 -3.12 34.18 4.04
CA LEU A 310 -2.81 33.73 2.68
C LEU A 310 -2.85 34.90 1.68
N ASN A 311 -2.03 34.83 0.64
CA ASN A 311 -2.10 35.72 -0.51
C ASN A 311 -3.44 35.57 -1.23
N GLU A 312 -3.91 36.67 -1.80
CA GLU A 312 -5.23 36.76 -2.43
C GLU A 312 -5.14 37.12 -3.91
N GLY A 313 -6.24 36.94 -4.61
CA GLY A 313 -6.42 37.35 -6.00
C GLY A 313 -6.54 36.18 -6.98
N GLU A 314 -7.10 36.47 -8.15
CA GLU A 314 -7.41 35.50 -9.20
C GLU A 314 -6.17 34.68 -9.63
N ALA A 315 -4.98 35.30 -9.60
CA ALA A 315 -3.72 34.62 -9.92
C ALA A 315 -3.38 33.48 -8.95
N VAL A 316 -3.68 33.63 -7.65
CA VAL A 316 -3.44 32.60 -6.62
C VAL A 316 -4.40 31.45 -6.81
N GLU A 317 -5.69 31.75 -7.01
CA GLU A 317 -6.73 30.73 -7.23
C GLU A 317 -6.50 29.95 -8.52
N ARG A 318 -6.11 30.64 -9.61
CA ARG A 318 -5.72 29.99 -10.87
C ARG A 318 -4.54 29.05 -10.67
N ARG A 319 -3.47 29.51 -10.01
CA ARG A 319 -2.28 28.69 -9.74
C ARG A 319 -2.62 27.47 -8.87
N LEU A 320 -3.48 27.65 -7.87
CA LEU A 320 -3.92 26.55 -7.02
C LEU A 320 -4.75 25.53 -7.80
N ARG A 321 -5.64 25.98 -8.70
CA ARG A 321 -6.42 25.12 -9.59
C ARG A 321 -5.51 24.33 -10.54
N GLU A 322 -4.52 24.97 -11.13
CA GLU A 322 -3.53 24.33 -12.00
C GLU A 322 -2.75 23.24 -11.26
N LEU A 323 -2.26 23.53 -10.05
CA LEU A 323 -1.55 22.54 -9.21
C LEU A 323 -2.44 21.35 -8.85
N ARG A 324 -3.67 21.61 -8.39
CA ARG A 324 -4.65 20.56 -8.06
C ARG A 324 -4.98 19.68 -9.26
N GLY A 325 -5.12 20.28 -10.45
CA GLY A 325 -5.30 19.55 -11.71
C GLY A 325 -4.17 18.57 -12.05
N MET A 326 -2.97 18.74 -11.49
CA MET A 326 -1.84 17.85 -11.75
C MET A 326 -1.86 16.55 -10.94
N TYR A 327 -2.61 16.48 -9.82
CA TYR A 327 -2.62 15.30 -8.94
C TYR A 327 -4.02 14.79 -8.56
N GLU A 328 -5.04 15.66 -8.45
CA GLU A 328 -6.38 15.27 -8.01
C GLU A 328 -7.02 14.15 -8.84
N PRO A 329 -6.91 14.15 -10.18
CA PRO A 329 -7.45 13.07 -10.98
C PRO A 329 -6.81 11.71 -10.69
N PHE A 330 -5.51 11.70 -10.35
CA PHE A 330 -4.76 10.48 -10.06
C PHE A 330 -5.06 9.95 -8.66
N VAL A 331 -5.08 10.82 -7.63
CA VAL A 331 -5.48 10.39 -6.28
C VAL A 331 -6.93 9.92 -6.24
N THR A 332 -7.82 10.52 -7.05
CA THR A 332 -9.21 10.08 -7.21
C THR A 332 -9.29 8.68 -7.84
N ALA A 333 -8.54 8.45 -8.91
CA ALA A 333 -8.46 7.14 -9.55
C ALA A 333 -7.96 6.05 -8.57
N LEU A 334 -6.90 6.36 -7.82
CA LEU A 334 -6.35 5.47 -6.79
C LEU A 334 -7.32 5.24 -5.62
N SER A 335 -8.05 6.29 -5.22
CA SER A 335 -9.08 6.22 -4.19
C SER A 335 -10.18 5.23 -4.57
N PHE A 336 -10.68 5.29 -5.81
CA PHE A 336 -11.65 4.33 -6.31
C PHE A 336 -11.06 2.94 -6.49
N ARG A 337 -9.82 2.83 -7.00
CA ARG A 337 -9.15 1.55 -7.22
C ARG A 337 -8.92 0.78 -5.92
N PHE A 338 -8.52 1.48 -4.86
CA PHE A 338 -8.22 0.89 -3.55
C PHE A 338 -9.33 1.03 -2.54
N LEU A 339 -10.45 1.70 -2.83
CA LEU A 339 -11.49 2.02 -1.85
C LEU A 339 -10.91 2.71 -0.60
N MET A 340 -10.02 3.69 -0.81
CA MET A 340 -9.40 4.52 0.24
C MET A 340 -9.96 5.93 0.12
N PRO A 341 -10.83 6.39 1.03
CA PRO A 341 -11.42 7.71 0.91
C PRO A 341 -10.35 8.80 0.97
N LEU A 342 -10.46 9.80 0.09
CA LEU A 342 -9.60 10.97 0.14
C LEU A 342 -9.99 11.88 1.31
N PRO A 343 -9.03 12.53 1.98
CA PRO A 343 -9.34 13.48 3.04
C PRO A 343 -9.97 14.74 2.44
N PRO A 344 -10.69 15.56 3.21
CA PRO A 344 -11.00 16.92 2.78
C PRO A 344 -9.76 17.83 2.89
N VAL A 345 -9.76 18.99 2.23
CA VAL A 345 -8.65 19.97 2.36
C VAL A 345 -8.72 20.71 3.71
N LEU A 346 -9.93 20.94 4.22
CA LEU A 346 -10.19 21.44 5.57
C LEU A 346 -11.01 20.43 6.39
N PRO A 347 -10.86 20.40 7.73
CA PRO A 347 -11.62 19.49 8.57
C PRO A 347 -13.12 19.79 8.54
N ALA A 348 -13.95 18.74 8.60
CA ALA A 348 -15.40 18.90 8.81
C ALA A 348 -15.67 19.15 10.30
N GLY A 349 -15.63 20.41 10.73
CA GLY A 349 -15.83 20.81 12.13
C GLY A 349 -14.56 20.77 12.98
N ASP A 350 -14.70 20.46 14.28
CA ASP A 350 -13.58 20.26 15.22
C ASP A 350 -13.34 18.76 15.42
N PRO A 351 -12.63 18.07 14.51
CA PRO A 351 -12.38 16.65 14.62
C PRO A 351 -11.53 16.35 15.85
N VAL A 352 -11.92 15.28 16.55
CA VAL A 352 -11.13 14.74 17.66
C VAL A 352 -10.04 13.86 17.04
N ASP A 353 -8.77 14.21 17.26
CA ASP A 353 -7.65 13.40 16.80
C ASP A 353 -7.70 12.00 17.44
N ASN A 354 -7.15 10.99 16.76
CA ASN A 354 -7.23 9.61 17.27
C ASN A 354 -6.55 9.48 18.64
N TRP A 355 -5.42 10.19 18.84
CA TRP A 355 -4.71 10.21 20.13
C TRP A 355 -5.51 10.81 21.30
N GLN A 356 -6.56 11.59 21.02
CA GLN A 356 -7.48 12.13 22.04
C GLN A 356 -8.64 11.16 22.38
N THR A 357 -8.63 9.97 21.79
CA THR A 357 -9.64 8.92 21.98
C THR A 357 -8.99 7.61 22.39
N SER A 358 -9.75 6.74 23.05
CA SER A 358 -9.35 5.37 23.35
C SER A 358 -10.57 4.46 23.32
N ALA A 359 -10.34 3.14 23.39
CA ALA A 359 -11.42 2.15 23.51
C ALA A 359 -12.33 2.42 24.72
N TRP A 360 -11.81 3.12 25.74
CA TRP A 360 -12.51 3.43 26.98
C TRP A 360 -12.96 4.90 27.09
N MET A 361 -12.59 5.77 26.14
CA MET A 361 -12.88 7.20 26.21
C MET A 361 -13.07 7.83 24.82
N ARG A 362 -14.26 8.41 24.57
CA ARG A 362 -14.57 9.07 23.28
C ARG A 362 -13.87 10.40 23.06
N ARG A 363 -13.50 11.14 24.12
CA ARG A 363 -12.72 12.39 24.06
C ARG A 363 -12.09 12.65 25.42
N THR A 364 -10.80 12.96 25.47
CA THR A 364 -10.11 13.38 26.69
C THR A 364 -10.75 14.63 27.28
N LYS A 365 -11.30 14.53 28.51
CA LYS A 365 -11.92 15.65 29.23
C LYS A 365 -10.86 16.70 29.60
N GLY A 366 -11.21 17.99 29.52
CA GLY A 366 -10.33 19.11 29.93
C GLY A 366 -9.28 19.54 28.90
N PHE A 367 -9.13 18.86 27.75
CA PHE A 367 -8.05 19.18 26.80
C PHE A 367 -8.13 20.61 26.23
N ARG A 368 -9.33 21.09 25.89
CA ARG A 368 -9.52 22.46 25.40
C ARG A 368 -9.09 23.53 26.42
N GLN A 369 -9.17 23.22 27.72
CA GLN A 369 -8.75 24.14 28.78
C GLN A 369 -7.22 24.21 28.85
N LEU A 370 -6.52 23.11 28.60
CA LEU A 370 -5.04 23.07 28.56
C LEU A 370 -4.47 23.83 27.36
N THR A 371 -5.12 23.77 26.20
CA THR A 371 -4.67 24.48 24.99
C THR A 371 -5.10 25.95 24.93
N ALA A 372 -5.94 26.40 25.86
CA ALA A 372 -6.44 27.78 25.93
C ALA A 372 -5.63 28.66 26.89
N VAL A 373 -4.70 28.08 27.67
CA VAL A 373 -3.90 28.82 28.66
C VAL A 373 -2.99 29.87 28.00
N ASP A 374 -2.56 29.66 26.76
CA ASP A 374 -1.68 30.61 26.05
C ASP A 374 -2.43 31.77 25.35
N ALA A 375 -3.76 31.85 25.49
CA ALA A 375 -4.58 32.88 24.80
C ALA A 375 -4.95 34.09 25.69
N VAL A 376 -4.46 34.15 26.95
CA VAL A 376 -4.95 35.14 27.94
C VAL A 376 -3.85 36.06 28.53
N ASP A 377 -2.57 35.90 28.17
CA ASP A 377 -1.49 36.76 28.72
C ASP A 377 -1.13 37.99 27.88
N ASP A 378 -2.02 38.43 26.99
CA ASP A 378 -1.98 39.80 26.42
C ASP A 378 -3.05 40.66 27.11
N HIS A 379 -2.84 40.95 28.39
CA HIS A 379 -3.44 42.12 29.03
C HIS A 379 -2.52 42.70 30.11
N ASP A 380 -2.09 43.93 29.80
CA ASP A 380 -1.73 45.03 30.71
C ASP A 380 -0.31 45.06 31.28
N ASP A 381 0.55 45.83 30.60
CA ASP A 381 1.29 46.95 31.20
C ASP A 381 1.22 48.19 30.28
#